data_AF-A0A7C3MFY5-F1
#
_entry.id   AF-A0A7C3MFY5-F1
#
_cell.length_a   1.000
_cell.length_b   1.000
_cell.length_c   1.000
_cell.angle_alpha   90.00
_cell.angle_beta   90.00
_cell.angle_gamma   90.00
#
_symmetry.space_group_name_H-M   'P 1'
#
loop_
_entity.id
_entity.type
_entity.pdbx_description
1 polymer ?
#
loop_
_entity_poly.entity_id
_entity_poly.type
_entity_poly.pdbx_seq_one_letter_code
_entity_poly.pdbx_strand_id
1 'polypeptide(L)'
;MKDFIVEVKDIEWFRDNVPCYYACPVHTDSGRYVQLIAEQNYTEAFLIAHSPNPFSSICGRICSAPCEDACRRGRVDSPVSIRALKRFLTEK
;
A
#
# COMPACT_ATOMS: atom_id res chain seq x y z
N MET A 1 12.41 -5.65 32.27
CA MET A 1 12.50 -5.86 30.80
C MET A 1 11.84 -7.19 30.52
N LYS A 2 10.79 -7.25 29.69
CA LYS A 2 10.23 -8.53 29.25
C LYS A 2 11.06 -9.00 28.06
N ASP A 3 11.61 -10.20 28.15
CA ASP A 3 12.30 -10.83 27.03
C ASP A 3 11.23 -11.29 26.03
N PHE A 4 11.01 -10.48 25.00
CA PHE A 4 10.17 -10.89 23.88
C PHE A 4 11.03 -11.72 22.93
N ILE A 5 10.69 -13.00 22.78
CA ILE A 5 11.27 -13.83 21.72
C ILE A 5 10.66 -13.35 20.40
N VAL A 6 11.45 -12.63 19.61
CA VAL A 6 11.05 -12.18 18.27
C VAL A 6 11.52 -13.22 17.25
N GLU A 7 10.58 -13.88 16.60
CA GLU A 7 10.87 -14.71 15.44
C GLU A 7 10.94 -13.80 14.20
N VAL A 8 12.14 -13.64 13.65
CA VAL A 8 12.32 -12.92 12.38
C VAL A 8 11.86 -13.82 11.24
N LYS A 9 10.81 -13.39 10.54
CA LYS A 9 10.27 -14.12 9.38
C LYS A 9 11.18 -13.99 8.17
N ASP A 10 11.17 -15.01 7.31
CA ASP A 10 11.90 -15.02 6.04
C ASP A 10 11.22 -14.14 4.96
N ILE A 11 11.87 -14.03 3.80
CA ILE A 11 11.39 -13.14 2.73
C ILE A 11 10.14 -13.69 2.04
N GLU A 12 10.01 -15.02 1.97
CA GLU A 12 8.83 -15.71 1.47
C GLU A 12 7.59 -15.33 2.28
N TRP A 13 7.70 -15.33 3.60
CA TRP A 13 6.60 -14.93 4.47
C TRP A 13 6.11 -13.50 4.16
N PHE A 14 7.03 -12.54 3.97
CA PHE A 14 6.66 -11.16 3.62
C PHE A 14 6.00 -11.07 2.24
N ARG A 15 6.45 -11.88 1.27
CA ARG A 15 5.84 -11.97 -0.06
C ARG A 15 4.37 -12.34 0.00
N ASP A 16 4.04 -13.32 0.81
CA ASP A 16 2.68 -13.85 0.93
C ASP A 16 1.77 -12.97 1.81
N ASN A 17 2.36 -12.24 2.76
CA ASN A 17 1.62 -11.45 3.74
C ASN A 17 1.49 -9.96 3.40
N VAL A 18 2.20 -9.47 2.38
CA VAL A 18 2.04 -8.10 1.86
C VAL A 18 1.62 -8.12 0.38
N PRO A 19 0.51 -8.82 0.03
CA PRO A 19 0.18 -9.10 -1.38
C PRO A 19 -0.12 -7.85 -2.20
N CYS A 20 -0.59 -6.76 -1.61
CA CYS A 20 -0.84 -5.51 -2.32
C CYS A 20 0.45 -4.83 -2.82
N TYR A 21 1.58 -5.02 -2.13
CA TYR A 21 2.89 -4.53 -2.57
C TYR A 21 3.40 -5.34 -3.76
N TYR A 22 3.33 -6.67 -3.68
CA TYR A 22 3.82 -7.56 -4.73
C TYR A 22 2.92 -7.62 -5.96
N ALA A 23 1.62 -7.37 -5.82
CA ALA A 23 0.71 -7.23 -6.95
C ALA A 23 0.89 -5.92 -7.72
N CYS A 24 1.51 -4.90 -7.12
CA CYS A 24 1.81 -3.65 -7.81
C CYS A 24 3.03 -3.84 -8.75
N PRO A 25 2.91 -3.59 -10.07
CA PRO A 25 4.02 -3.80 -11.01
C PRO A 25 5.25 -2.93 -10.74
N VAL A 26 5.07 -1.80 -10.06
CA VAL A 26 6.14 -0.86 -9.69
C VAL A 26 6.44 -0.88 -8.20
N HIS A 27 5.93 -1.89 -7.46
CA HIS A 27 6.20 -2.06 -6.04
C HIS A 27 5.96 -0.81 -5.19
N THR A 28 4.87 -0.08 -5.47
CA THR A 28 4.43 1.00 -4.57
C THR A 28 3.97 0.41 -3.23
N ASP A 29 4.50 0.95 -2.13
CA ASP A 29 4.07 0.58 -0.78
C ASP A 29 2.69 1.15 -0.44
N SER A 30 1.67 0.46 -0.96
CA SER A 30 0.26 0.76 -0.72
C SER A 30 -0.16 0.62 0.73
N GLY A 31 0.40 -0.35 1.46
CA GLY A 31 0.12 -0.49 2.89
C GLY A 31 0.58 0.74 3.65
N ARG A 32 1.80 1.21 3.38
CA ARG A 32 2.39 2.33 4.11
C ARG A 32 1.68 3.66 3.85
N TYR A 33 1.43 4.05 2.60
CA TYR A 33 0.75 5.33 2.37
C TYR A 33 -0.71 5.31 2.85
N VAL A 34 -1.39 4.16 2.85
CA VAL A 34 -2.74 4.04 3.42
C VAL A 34 -2.73 4.24 4.94
N GLN A 35 -1.75 3.66 5.64
CA GLN A 35 -1.57 3.89 7.08
C GLN A 35 -1.29 5.37 7.38
N LEU A 36 -0.39 6.00 6.61
CA LEU A 36 -0.07 7.42 6.76
C LEU A 36 -1.28 8.33 6.49
N ILE A 37 -2.16 7.98 5.53
CA ILE A 37 -3.43 8.68 5.34
C ILE A 37 -4.30 8.56 6.60
N ALA A 38 -4.40 7.38 7.21
CA ALA A 38 -5.17 7.18 8.44
C ALA A 38 -4.60 7.98 9.62
N GLU A 39 -3.28 8.15 9.66
CA GLU A 39 -2.55 9.00 10.61
C GLU A 39 -2.60 10.50 10.28
N GLN A 40 -3.28 10.88 9.18
CA GLN A 40 -3.35 12.25 8.65
C GLN A 40 -1.99 12.85 8.25
N ASN A 41 -0.97 12.03 8.05
CA ASN A 41 0.34 12.42 7.56
C ASN A 41 0.38 12.38 6.03
N TYR A 42 -0.30 13.34 5.39
CA TYR A 42 -0.51 13.34 3.94
C TYR A 42 0.77 13.61 3.14
N THR A 43 1.68 14.43 3.65
CA THR A 43 2.95 14.75 2.95
C THR A 43 3.79 13.50 2.78
N GLU A 44 4.02 12.74 3.86
CA GLU A 44 4.77 11.50 3.79
C GLU A 44 4.03 10.46 2.94
N ALA A 45 2.71 10.36 3.08
CA ALA A 45 1.90 9.45 2.28
C ALA A 45 2.06 9.72 0.77
N PHE A 46 2.05 11.00 0.36
CA PHE A 46 2.28 11.42 -1.01
C PHE A 46 3.68 11.01 -1.49
N LEU A 47 4.72 11.25 -0.69
CA LEU A 47 6.09 10.88 -1.01
C LEU A 47 6.25 9.37 -1.19
N ILE A 48 5.66 8.57 -0.30
CA ILE A 48 5.66 7.10 -0.41
C ILE A 48 4.93 6.64 -1.68
N ALA A 49 3.77 7.23 -1.98
CA ALA A 49 3.02 6.87 -3.19
C ALA A 49 3.79 7.23 -4.48
N HIS A 50 4.48 8.38 -4.50
CA HIS A 50 5.26 8.88 -5.65
C HIS A 50 6.66 8.28 -5.79
N SER A 51 7.28 7.80 -4.72
CA SER A 51 8.70 7.43 -4.69
C SER A 51 9.10 6.43 -5.79
N PRO A 52 8.40 5.31 -6.00
CA PRO A 52 8.72 4.39 -7.09
C PRO A 52 8.00 4.73 -8.41
N ASN A 53 7.12 5.74 -8.42
CA ASN A 53 6.26 6.05 -9.56
C ASN A 53 5.97 7.57 -9.69
N PRO A 54 6.67 8.27 -10.62
CA PRO A 54 6.45 9.70 -10.85
C PRO A 54 5.08 10.01 -11.48
N PHE A 55 4.34 9.00 -11.96
CA PHE A 55 3.02 9.14 -12.57
C PHE A 55 1.89 8.76 -11.61
N SER A 56 2.07 8.95 -10.30
CA SER A 56 1.08 8.54 -9.30
C SER A 56 -0.27 9.26 -9.46
N SER A 57 -0.28 10.50 -9.95
CA SER A 57 -1.52 11.21 -10.27
C SER A 57 -2.31 10.55 -11.40
N ILE A 58 -1.62 10.10 -12.46
CA ILE A 58 -2.22 9.37 -13.58
C ILE A 58 -2.70 8.00 -13.10
N CYS A 59 -1.87 7.26 -12.37
CA CYS A 59 -2.22 5.96 -11.82
C CYS A 59 -3.39 6.01 -10.83
N GLY A 60 -3.57 7.11 -10.09
CA GLY A 60 -4.77 7.32 -9.27
C GLY A 60 -6.09 7.34 -10.07
N ARG A 61 -6.02 7.54 -11.39
CA ARG A 61 -7.18 7.63 -12.29
C ARG A 61 -7.36 6.41 -13.18
N ILE A 62 -6.26 5.92 -13.76
CA ILE A 62 -6.31 4.91 -14.84
C ILE A 62 -5.79 3.54 -14.46
N CYS A 63 -5.14 3.39 -13.30
CA CYS A 63 -4.60 2.09 -12.87
C CYS A 63 -5.71 1.04 -12.82
N SER A 64 -5.43 -0.18 -13.29
CA SER A 64 -6.32 -1.35 -13.16
C SER A 64 -6.44 -1.87 -11.72
N ALA A 65 -5.64 -1.31 -10.79
CA ALA A 65 -5.66 -1.59 -9.36
C ALA A 65 -5.42 -3.07 -8.96
N PRO A 66 -4.36 -3.75 -9.47
CA PRO A 66 -4.07 -5.15 -9.10
C PRO A 66 -3.77 -5.33 -7.60
N CYS A 67 -3.36 -4.26 -6.92
CA CYS A 67 -3.19 -4.21 -5.47
C CYS A 67 -4.51 -4.32 -4.68
N GLU A 68 -5.63 -3.90 -5.27
CA GLU A 68 -6.97 -4.08 -4.69
C GLU A 68 -7.44 -5.52 -4.90
N ASP A 69 -7.23 -6.10 -6.08
CA ASP A 69 -7.54 -7.51 -6.37
C ASP A 69 -6.82 -8.47 -5.41
N ALA A 70 -5.55 -8.18 -5.11
CA ALA A 70 -4.73 -8.98 -4.20
C ALA A 70 -4.92 -8.63 -2.71
N CYS A 71 -5.76 -7.65 -2.38
CA CYS A 71 -5.89 -7.15 -1.02
C CYS A 71 -6.44 -8.21 -0.05
N ARG A 72 -5.71 -8.51 1.04
CA ARG A 72 -6.15 -9.49 2.06
C ARG A 72 -7.51 -9.14 2.67
N ARG A 73 -7.85 -7.85 2.75
CA ARG A 73 -9.14 -7.39 3.31
C ARG A 73 -10.33 -7.88 2.47
N GLY A 74 -10.15 -8.04 1.16
CA GLY A 74 -11.17 -8.62 0.28
C GLY A 74 -11.52 -10.08 0.58
N ARG A 75 -10.72 -10.79 1.40
CA ARG A 75 -11.07 -12.13 1.91
C ARG A 75 -12.00 -12.09 3.13
N VAL A 76 -12.15 -10.93 3.76
CA VAL A 76 -12.99 -10.71 4.94
C VAL A 76 -14.28 -10.00 4.53
N ASP A 77 -14.16 -8.88 3.84
CA ASP A 77 -15.27 -8.07 3.35
C ASP A 77 -14.96 -7.47 1.97
N SER A 78 -14.40 -6.25 1.90
CA SER A 78 -14.12 -5.52 0.67
C SER A 78 -12.65 -5.09 0.64
N PRO A 79 -11.99 -5.10 -0.53
CA PRO A 79 -10.67 -4.51 -0.68
C PRO A 79 -10.62 -3.05 -0.21
N VAL A 80 -9.46 -2.64 0.27
CA VAL A 80 -9.20 -1.22 0.50
C VAL A 80 -9.18 -0.50 -0.85
N SER A 81 -9.83 0.66 -0.96
CA SER A 81 -9.85 1.49 -2.17
C SER A 81 -8.52 2.22 -2.40
N ILE A 82 -7.44 1.46 -2.58
CA ILE A 82 -6.05 1.89 -2.70
C ILE A 82 -5.87 2.93 -3.84
N ARG A 83 -6.46 2.72 -5.02
CA ARG A 83 -6.40 3.65 -6.15
C ARG A 83 -7.08 4.98 -5.83
N ALA A 84 -8.23 4.94 -5.15
CA ALA A 84 -8.94 6.15 -4.74
C ALA A 84 -8.14 6.95 -3.70
N LEU A 85 -7.51 6.26 -2.74
CA LEU A 85 -6.63 6.87 -1.75
C LEU A 85 -5.36 7.46 -2.38
N LYS A 86 -4.78 6.79 -3.38
CA LYS A 86 -3.69 7.34 -4.21
C LYS A 86 -4.15 8.62 -4.91
N ARG A 87 -5.33 8.62 -5.53
CA ARG A 87 -5.89 9.81 -6.19
C ARG A 87 -6.03 10.97 -5.22
N PHE A 88 -6.61 10.73 -4.04
CA PHE A 88 -6.78 11.72 -2.98
C PHE A 88 -5.46 12.42 -2.62
N LEU A 89 -4.35 11.68 -2.49
CA LEU A 89 -3.04 12.26 -2.20
C LEU A 89 -2.50 13.17 -3.31
N THR A 90 -2.93 12.96 -4.56
CA THR A 90 -2.43 13.69 -5.74
C THR A 90 -3.33 14.82 -6.23
N GLU A 91 -4.47 15.01 -5.57
CA GLU A 91 -5.44 16.08 -5.85
C GLU A 91 -5.49 17.14 -4.74
N LYS A 92 -4.70 16.94 -3.67
CA LYS A 92 -4.53 17.90 -2.58
C LYS A 92 -3.26 18.71 -2.74
#